data_AF-S4P273-F1
#
_entry.id   AF-S4P273-F1
#
_cell.length_a   1.000
_cell.length_b   1.000
_cell.length_c   1.000
_cell.angle_alpha   90.00
_cell.angle_beta   90.00
_cell.angle_gamma   90.00
#
_symmetry.space_group_name_H-M   'P 1'
#
loop_
_entity.id
_entity.type
_entity.pdbx_description
1 polymer ?
#
loop_
_entity_poly.entity_id
_entity_poly.type
_entity_poly.pdbx_seq_one_letter_code
_entity_poly.pdbx_strand_id
1 'polypeptide(L)'
;MTTYWKSQDRKYCEFCKCWFADNKVSISFHENGKRHKENVKKHISKLSKKSAKDFKKQEKMEDDMKKMEAAAMSAYLKDVQNNADLTSQSINELLANSGSTSKDIVVAF
;
A
#
# COMPACT_ATOMS: atom_id res chain seq x y z
N MET A 1 9.92 57.22 -9.32
CA MET A 1 9.74 55.81 -9.72
C MET A 1 10.45 54.96 -8.69
N THR A 2 9.71 54.21 -7.87
CA THR A 2 10.30 53.37 -6.82
C THR A 2 10.65 52.02 -7.43
N THR A 3 11.92 51.64 -7.43
CA THR A 3 12.36 50.32 -7.90
C THR A 3 11.88 49.26 -6.93
N TYR A 4 10.95 48.40 -7.37
CA TYR A 4 10.45 47.26 -6.61
C TYR A 4 11.60 46.27 -6.36
N TRP A 5 12.05 46.14 -5.11
CA TRP A 5 13.05 45.12 -4.75
C TRP A 5 12.37 43.76 -4.71
N LYS A 6 12.75 42.88 -5.65
CA LYS A 6 12.28 41.50 -5.69
C LYS A 6 13.34 40.62 -5.04
N SER A 7 12.96 39.81 -4.04
CA SER A 7 13.87 38.87 -3.39
C SER A 7 14.37 37.82 -4.38
N GLN A 8 15.61 37.36 -4.21
CA GLN A 8 16.16 36.24 -4.97
C GLN A 8 15.42 34.95 -4.60
N ASP A 9 14.98 34.19 -5.61
CA ASP A 9 14.33 32.90 -5.40
C ASP A 9 15.31 31.86 -4.81
N ARG A 10 14.77 30.95 -4.00
CA ARG A 10 15.53 29.86 -3.36
C ARG A 10 14.97 28.50 -3.79
N LYS A 11 15.87 27.55 -4.03
CA LYS A 11 15.53 26.16 -4.36
C LYS A 11 15.80 25.23 -3.19
N TYR A 12 14.99 24.17 -3.09
CA TYR A 12 15.14 23.12 -2.10
C TYR A 12 15.69 21.86 -2.76
N CYS A 13 16.66 21.20 -2.11
CA CYS A 13 17.10 19.87 -2.51
C CYS A 13 16.51 18.81 -1.59
N GLU A 14 15.80 17.83 -2.16
CA GLU A 14 15.17 16.72 -1.44
C GLU A 14 16.17 15.75 -0.80
N PHE A 15 17.30 15.48 -1.49
CA PHE A 15 18.33 14.56 -0.99
C PHE A 15 19.19 15.16 0.13
N CYS A 16 19.44 16.47 0.04
CA CYS A 16 20.29 17.20 0.98
C CYS A 16 19.53 17.96 2.07
N LYS A 17 18.20 18.03 1.95
CA LYS A 17 17.27 18.72 2.85
C LYS A 17 17.70 20.15 3.19
N CYS A 18 18.16 20.91 2.19
CA CYS A 18 18.65 22.27 2.37
C CYS A 18 18.12 23.23 1.31
N TRP A 19 17.97 24.49 1.71
CA TRP A 19 17.60 25.60 0.85
C TRP A 19 18.83 26.36 0.38
N PHE A 20 18.97 26.55 -0.94
CA PHE A 20 20.08 27.28 -1.55
C PHE A 20 19.55 28.30 -2.57
N ALA A 21 20.41 29.23 -3.01
CA ALA A 21 20.03 30.28 -3.96
C ALA A 21 19.78 29.70 -5.37
N ASP A 22 18.80 30.25 -6.10
CA ASP A 22 18.43 29.82 -7.45
C ASP A 22 19.35 30.43 -8.53
N ASN A 23 20.66 30.15 -8.43
CA ASN A 23 21.64 30.53 -9.45
C ASN A 23 22.16 29.28 -10.17
N LYS A 24 22.39 29.36 -11.49
CA LYS A 24 22.89 28.20 -12.27
C LYS A 24 24.20 27.64 -11.72
N VAL A 25 25.08 28.51 -11.21
CA VAL A 25 26.38 28.11 -10.62
C VAL A 25 26.19 27.45 -9.24
N SER A 26 25.26 27.92 -8.42
CA SER A 26 25.00 27.28 -7.11
C SER A 26 24.33 25.92 -7.27
N ILE A 27 23.45 25.77 -8.26
CA ILE A 27 22.82 24.48 -8.61
C ILE A 27 23.89 23.47 -9.03
N SER A 28 24.74 23.82 -9.99
CA SER A 28 25.77 22.90 -10.50
C SER A 28 26.78 22.51 -9.42
N PHE A 29 27.18 23.45 -8.55
CA PHE A 29 28.06 23.14 -7.42
C PHE A 29 27.38 22.24 -6.38
N HIS A 30 26.09 22.46 -6.12
CA HIS A 30 25.32 21.64 -5.19
C HIS A 30 25.19 20.19 -5.69
N GLU A 31 24.75 20.01 -6.94
CA GLU A 31 24.57 18.69 -7.56
C GLU A 31 25.89 17.95 -7.73
N ASN A 32 26.95 18.65 -8.10
CA ASN A 32 28.28 18.06 -8.26
C ASN A 32 28.98 17.80 -6.91
N GLY A 33 28.46 18.36 -5.81
CA GLY A 33 29.00 18.23 -4.47
C GLY A 33 29.01 16.78 -3.96
N LYS A 34 30.08 16.40 -3.26
CA LYS A 34 30.25 15.04 -2.72
C LYS A 34 29.09 14.60 -1.83
N ARG A 35 28.61 15.50 -0.96
CA ARG A 35 27.47 15.25 -0.05
C ARG A 35 26.20 14.90 -0.80
N HIS A 36 25.91 15.60 -1.90
CA HIS A 36 24.73 15.35 -2.72
C HIS A 36 24.81 13.97 -3.39
N LYS A 37 25.92 13.69 -4.08
CA LYS A 37 26.14 12.40 -4.75
C LYS A 37 26.06 11.20 -3.80
N GLU A 38 26.64 11.32 -2.60
CA GLU A 38 26.56 10.26 -1.59
C GLU A 38 25.14 10.06 -1.06
N ASN A 39 24.40 11.14 -0.82
CA ASN A 39 23.01 11.03 -0.36
C ASN A 39 22.11 10.42 -1.43
N VAL A 40 22.32 10.76 -2.70
CA VAL A 40 21.61 10.15 -3.84
C VAL A 40 21.92 8.65 -3.91
N LYS A 41 23.20 8.24 -3.84
CA LYS A 41 23.59 6.81 -3.82
C LYS A 41 22.96 6.06 -2.65
N LYS A 42 22.97 6.65 -1.44
CA LYS A 42 22.32 6.08 -0.25
C LYS A 42 20.81 5.97 -0.44
N HIS A 43 20.17 6.98 -1.06
CA HIS A 43 18.74 6.96 -1.34
C HIS A 43 18.37 5.83 -2.32
N ILE A 44 19.12 5.70 -3.42
CA ILE A 44 18.94 4.61 -4.40
C ILE A 44 19.10 3.24 -3.73
N SER A 45 20.15 3.05 -2.92
CA SER A 45 20.36 1.79 -2.19
C SER A 45 19.23 1.49 -1.19
N LYS A 46 18.73 2.51 -0.49
CA LYS A 46 17.58 2.37 0.41
C LYS A 46 16.31 2.00 -0.35
N LEU A 47 16.04 2.62 -1.49
CA LEU A 47 14.86 2.34 -2.31
C LEU A 47 14.87 0.91 -2.83
N SER A 48 16.00 0.44 -3.38
CA SER A 48 16.16 -0.94 -3.85
C SER A 48 15.98 -1.98 -2.72
N LYS A 49 16.49 -1.70 -1.52
CA LYS A 49 16.27 -2.58 -0.36
C LYS A 49 14.82 -2.55 0.13
N LYS A 50 14.17 -1.38 0.04
CA LYS A 50 12.78 -1.21 0.45
C LYS A 50 11.84 -1.99 -0.47
N SER A 51 12.01 -1.91 -1.78
CA SER A 51 11.16 -2.65 -2.74
C SER A 51 11.20 -4.17 -2.51
N ALA A 52 12.38 -4.74 -2.26
CA ALA A 52 12.50 -6.17 -1.98
C ALA A 52 11.83 -6.58 -0.65
N LYS A 53 11.86 -5.72 0.36
CA LYS A 53 11.16 -5.95 1.64
C LYS A 53 9.65 -5.79 1.50
N ASP A 54 9.21 -4.79 0.75
CA ASP A 54 7.79 -4.51 0.52
C ASP A 54 7.15 -5.67 -0.25
N PHE A 55 7.83 -6.24 -1.25
CA PHE A 55 7.37 -7.45 -1.96
C PHE A 55 7.15 -8.64 -1.01
N LYS A 56 8.16 -8.98 -0.18
CA LYS A 56 8.04 -10.06 0.80
C LYS A 56 6.98 -9.79 1.87
N LYS A 57 6.79 -8.53 2.24
CA LYS A 57 5.74 -8.15 3.19
C LYS A 57 4.37 -8.33 2.56
N GLN A 58 4.21 -7.93 1.30
CA GLN A 58 2.96 -8.07 0.57
C GLN A 58 2.59 -9.53 0.36
N GLU A 59 3.53 -10.38 -0.04
CA GLU A 59 3.33 -11.84 -0.14
C GLU A 59 2.81 -12.45 1.18
N LYS A 60 3.44 -12.09 2.31
CA LYS A 60 2.97 -12.54 3.64
C LYS A 60 1.58 -12.01 3.98
N MET A 61 1.30 -10.75 3.66
CA MET A 61 -0.02 -10.16 3.92
C MET A 61 -1.09 -10.87 3.09
N GLU A 62 -0.81 -11.19 1.82
CA GLU A 62 -1.72 -11.95 0.95
C GLU A 62 -1.97 -13.37 1.48
N ASP A 63 -0.92 -14.07 1.94
CA ASP A 63 -1.06 -15.39 2.56
C ASP A 63 -1.89 -15.35 3.85
N ASP A 64 -1.66 -14.35 4.69
CA ASP A 64 -2.41 -14.15 5.93
C ASP A 64 -3.87 -13.79 5.65
N MET A 65 -4.14 -12.97 4.62
CA MET A 65 -5.50 -12.66 4.19
C MET A 65 -6.23 -13.91 3.69
N LYS A 66 -5.59 -14.74 2.85
CA LYS A 66 -6.18 -16.01 2.38
C LYS A 66 -6.53 -16.95 3.54
N LYS A 67 -5.66 -17.07 4.55
CA LYS A 67 -5.93 -17.89 5.73
C LYS A 67 -7.08 -17.33 6.56
N MET A 68 -7.13 -16.01 6.72
CA MET A 68 -8.20 -15.34 7.45
C MET A 68 -9.55 -15.53 6.73
N GLU A 69 -9.59 -15.38 5.41
CA GLU A 69 -10.77 -15.61 4.57
C GLU A 69 -11.25 -17.06 4.65
N ALA A 70 -10.34 -18.03 4.53
CA ALA A 70 -10.68 -19.44 4.67
C ALA A 70 -11.23 -19.79 6.07
N ALA A 71 -10.61 -19.24 7.12
CA ALA A 71 -11.09 -19.43 8.50
C ALA A 71 -12.48 -18.82 8.70
N ALA A 72 -12.68 -17.58 8.24
CA ALA A 72 -13.97 -16.89 8.30
C ALA A 72 -15.06 -17.64 7.53
N MET A 73 -14.74 -18.14 6.33
CA MET A 73 -15.67 -18.94 5.53
C MET A 73 -16.02 -20.25 6.23
N SER A 74 -15.05 -20.95 6.81
CA SER A 74 -15.29 -22.19 7.55
C SER A 74 -16.17 -21.99 8.80
N ALA A 75 -15.96 -20.88 9.52
CA ALA A 75 -16.78 -20.49 10.65
C ALA A 75 -18.22 -20.16 10.20
N TYR A 76 -18.35 -19.36 9.14
CA TYR A 76 -19.65 -19.02 8.56
C TYR A 76 -20.45 -20.26 8.13
N LEU A 77 -19.81 -21.21 7.43
CA LEU A 77 -20.45 -22.46 7.04
C LEU A 77 -20.92 -23.27 8.25
N LYS A 78 -20.11 -23.31 9.32
CA LYS A 78 -20.46 -24.00 10.55
C LYS A 78 -21.64 -23.33 11.25
N ASP A 79 -21.71 -22.00 11.26
CA ASP A 79 -22.82 -21.25 11.85
C ASP A 79 -24.12 -21.45 11.07
N VAL A 80 -24.05 -21.48 9.72
CA VAL A 80 -25.19 -21.80 8.86
C VAL A 80 -25.71 -23.22 9.10
N GLN A 81 -24.81 -24.21 9.22
CA GLN A 81 -25.19 -25.61 9.48
C GLN A 81 -25.82 -25.80 10.87
N ASN A 82 -25.34 -25.06 11.88
CA ASN A 82 -25.85 -25.16 13.24
C ASN A 82 -27.16 -24.36 13.46
N ASN A 83 -27.72 -23.71 12.43
CA ASN A 83 -29.00 -23.00 12.46
C ASN A 83 -29.15 -21.99 13.63
N ALA A 84 -28.06 -21.31 14.02
CA ALA A 84 -28.08 -20.45 15.20
C ALA A 84 -28.74 -19.09 14.96
N ASP A 85 -28.79 -18.59 13.72
CA ASP A 85 -29.31 -17.25 13.39
C ASP A 85 -30.57 -17.28 12.50
N LEU A 86 -31.43 -16.27 12.64
CA LEU A 86 -32.65 -16.08 11.82
C LEU A 86 -32.32 -15.94 10.32
N THR A 87 -31.15 -15.38 10.01
CA THR A 87 -30.62 -15.28 8.64
C THR A 87 -30.28 -16.64 8.07
N SER A 88 -29.66 -17.54 8.85
CA SER A 88 -29.39 -18.92 8.41
C SER A 88 -30.67 -19.73 8.15
N GLN A 89 -31.74 -19.51 8.93
CA GLN A 89 -33.04 -20.16 8.72
C GLN A 89 -33.70 -19.70 7.41
N SER A 90 -33.75 -18.38 7.16
CA SER A 90 -34.31 -17.84 5.91
C SER A 90 -33.49 -18.23 4.66
N ILE A 91 -32.16 -18.32 4.77
CA ILE A 91 -31.29 -18.81 3.68
C ILE A 91 -31.57 -20.29 3.39
N ASN A 92 -31.71 -21.13 4.41
CA ASN A 92 -32.03 -22.55 4.23
C ASN A 92 -33.41 -22.78 3.61
N GLU A 93 -34.42 -21.97 3.96
CA GLU A 93 -35.75 -22.00 3.32
C GLU A 93 -35.69 -21.63 1.83
N LEU A 94 -34.89 -20.61 1.47
CA LEU A 94 -34.69 -20.22 0.06
C LEU A 94 -33.93 -21.30 -0.74
N LEU A 95 -32.93 -21.95 -0.13
CA LEU A 95 -32.21 -23.08 -0.74
C LEU A 95 -33.13 -24.30 -0.93
N ALA A 96 -33.97 -24.61 0.06
CA ALA A 96 -34.95 -25.69 -0.02
C ALA A 96 -35.98 -25.47 -1.14
N ASN A 97 -36.43 -24.22 -1.35
CA ASN A 97 -37.35 -23.87 -2.44
C ASN A 97 -36.70 -23.87 -3.83
N SER A 98 -35.37 -23.69 -3.91
CA SER A 98 -34.62 -23.69 -5.18
C SER A 98 -34.00 -25.05 -5.55
N GLY A 99 -34.10 -26.05 -4.67
CA GLY A 99 -33.58 -27.40 -4.92
C GLY A 99 -32.05 -27.51 -4.89
N SER A 100 -31.35 -26.50 -4.38
CA SER A 100 -29.89 -26.44 -4.26
C SER A 100 -29.46 -26.92 -2.87
N THR A 101 -28.43 -27.78 -2.79
CA THR A 101 -27.90 -28.25 -1.51
C THR A 101 -26.74 -27.38 -1.04
N SER A 102 -26.52 -27.31 0.28
CA SER A 102 -25.44 -26.50 0.89
C SER A 102 -24.02 -26.83 0.39
N LYS A 103 -23.83 -28.01 -0.25
CA LYS A 103 -22.58 -28.43 -0.89
C LYS A 103 -22.35 -27.78 -2.26
N ASP A 104 -23.40 -27.27 -2.90
CA ASP A 104 -23.35 -26.66 -4.24
C ASP A 104 -22.96 -25.18 -4.19
N ILE A 105 -22.90 -24.58 -3.00
CA ILE A 105 -22.40 -23.21 -2.77
C ILE A 105 -20.86 -23.23 -2.78
N VAL A 106 -20.28 -23.71 -3.87
CA VAL A 106 -18.89 -23.40 -4.21
C VAL A 106 -18.95 -22.19 -5.12
N VAL A 107 -18.83 -21.00 -4.53
CA VAL A 107 -18.62 -19.78 -5.31
C VAL A 107 -17.18 -19.87 -5.83
N ALA A 108 -17.06 -20.24 -7.11
CA ALA A 108 -15.80 -20.22 -7.83
C ALA A 108 -15.25 -18.79 -7.81
N PHE A 109 -14.05 -18.64 -7.26
CA PHE A 109 -13.22 -17.44 -7.36
C PHE A 109 -12.15 -17.65 -8.42
#